data_AF-A0A7Y0A576-F1
#
_entry.id   AF-A0A7Y0A576-F1
#
_cell.length_a   1.000
_cell.length_b   1.000
_cell.length_c   1.000
_cell.angle_alpha   90.00
_cell.angle_beta   90.00
_cell.angle_gamma   90.00
#
_symmetry.space_group_name_H-M   'P 1'
#
loop_
_entity.id
_entity.type
_entity.pdbx_description
1 polymer ?
#
loop_
_entity_poly.entity_id
_entity_poly.type
_entity_poly.pdbx_seq_one_letter_code
_entity_poly.pdbx_strand_id
1 'polypeptide(L)'
;MKTLFYFFFSLLTIQVSGQIGINTATPKIMLDVVGKPVVPNHYDGIIPPRITGDHLSKKIYSVSKKGALFFVAVPYILAGQVINITEPGIYYFDENLWQPAKGYRSFDFATGIILTPPAVKTFVLKSVTGVPSWSSQSI
;
A
#
# COMPACT_ATOMS: atom_id res chain seq x y z
N MET A 1 46.36 4.67 31.94
CA MET A 1 45.28 5.62 31.57
C MET A 1 44.77 5.44 30.14
N LYS A 2 45.55 4.92 29.17
CA LYS A 2 45.13 4.73 27.78
C LYS A 2 44.05 3.65 27.58
N THR A 3 44.14 2.54 28.33
CA THR A 3 43.17 1.43 28.30
C THR A 3 41.78 1.82 28.80
N LEU A 4 41.72 2.75 29.76
CA LEU A 4 40.46 3.31 30.28
C LEU A 4 39.74 4.18 29.23
N PHE A 5 40.50 4.85 28.36
CA PHE A 5 39.95 5.70 27.30
C PHE A 5 39.24 4.87 26.21
N TYR A 6 39.77 3.70 25.84
CA TYR A 6 39.12 2.79 24.88
C TYR A 6 37.84 2.17 25.44
N PHE A 7 37.79 1.87 26.75
CA PHE A 7 36.59 1.38 27.42
C PHE A 7 35.46 2.41 27.37
N PHE A 8 35.78 3.70 27.57
CA PHE A 8 34.78 4.77 27.51
C PHE A 8 34.26 5.00 26.08
N PHE A 9 35.12 4.86 25.07
CA PHE A 9 34.72 4.98 23.67
C PHE A 9 33.83 3.81 23.18
N SER A 10 33.99 2.63 23.78
CA SER A 10 33.15 1.44 23.51
C SER A 10 31.69 1.59 23.95
N LEU A 11 31.37 2.56 24.81
CA LEU A 11 30.02 2.78 25.33
C LEU A 11 29.22 3.78 24.48
N LEU A 12 29.84 4.39 23.46
CA LEU A 12 29.18 5.37 22.59
C LEU A 12 28.38 4.64 21.50
N THR A 13 27.09 4.43 21.73
CA THR A 13 26.16 3.99 20.69
C THR A 13 25.36 5.19 20.16
N ILE A 14 25.27 5.32 18.84
CA ILE A 14 24.48 6.36 18.18
C ILE A 14 23.24 5.67 17.61
N GLN A 15 22.06 6.03 18.10
CA GLN A 15 20.80 5.57 17.50
C GLN A 15 20.37 6.57 16.42
N VAL A 16 20.45 6.15 15.16
CA VAL A 16 19.98 6.94 14.01
C VAL A 16 18.58 6.47 13.64
N SER A 17 17.62 7.40 13.62
CA SER A 17 16.26 7.14 13.13
C SER A 17 16.17 7.48 11.64
N GLY A 18 15.70 6.55 10.81
CA GLY A 18 15.62 6.69 9.35
C GLY A 18 14.25 7.13 8.82
N GLN A 19 13.59 8.10 9.48
CA GLN A 19 12.30 8.62 9.01
C GLN A 19 12.50 9.51 7.78
N ILE A 20 11.61 9.42 6.79
CA ILE A 20 11.63 10.20 5.56
C ILE A 20 10.45 11.16 5.56
N GLY A 21 10.74 12.45 5.50
CA GLY A 21 9.74 13.51 5.33
C GLY A 21 9.75 14.07 3.92
N ILE A 22 8.59 14.14 3.27
CA ILE A 22 8.40 14.90 2.03
C ILE A 22 7.47 16.06 2.35
N ASN A 23 8.00 17.28 2.24
CA ASN A 23 7.31 18.51 2.61
C ASN A 23 6.84 18.55 4.09
N THR A 24 7.57 17.84 4.97
CA THR A 24 7.40 17.86 6.43
C THR A 24 8.78 17.78 7.10
N ALA A 25 9.12 18.75 7.94
CA ALA A 25 10.42 18.79 8.62
C ALA A 25 10.50 17.85 9.82
N THR A 26 9.34 17.47 10.36
CA THR A 26 9.22 16.60 11.54
C THR A 26 8.24 15.46 11.21
N PRO A 27 8.70 14.40 10.51
CA PRO A 27 7.85 13.27 10.15
C PRO A 27 7.22 12.64 11.38
N LYS A 28 5.91 12.41 11.36
CA LYS A 28 5.20 11.72 12.45
C LYS A 28 5.31 10.20 12.38
N ILE A 29 5.69 9.68 11.21
CA ILE A 29 5.81 8.25 10.92
C ILE A 29 7.01 8.01 9.99
N MET A 30 7.27 6.75 9.65
CA MET A 30 8.42 6.34 8.82
C MET A 30 8.49 7.07 7.47
N LEU A 31 7.35 7.23 6.79
CA LEU A 31 7.21 8.05 5.60
C LEU A 31 6.03 9.01 5.81
N ASP A 32 6.34 10.30 5.93
CA ASP A 32 5.34 11.35 6.10
C ASP A 32 5.38 12.29 4.89
N VAL A 33 4.24 12.42 4.21
CA VAL A 33 4.10 13.19 2.97
C VAL A 33 2.95 14.17 3.15
N VAL A 34 3.25 15.47 3.17
CA VAL A 34 2.25 16.53 3.37
C VAL A 34 2.07 17.32 2.08
N GLY A 35 0.84 17.48 1.60
CA GLY A 35 0.54 18.27 0.40
C GLY A 35 0.47 19.79 0.65
N LYS A 36 0.30 20.57 -0.41
CA LYS A 36 0.00 22.03 -0.37
C LYS A 36 -1.22 22.33 -1.25
N PRO A 37 -2.44 21.99 -0.80
CA PRO A 37 -3.63 21.97 -1.65
C PRO A 37 -4.07 23.34 -2.19
N VAL A 38 -3.58 24.44 -1.59
CA VAL A 38 -3.94 25.81 -1.97
C VAL A 38 -2.89 26.48 -2.87
N VAL A 39 -1.77 25.81 -3.19
CA VAL A 39 -0.70 26.37 -4.02
C VAL A 39 -0.91 25.91 -5.48
N PRO A 40 -1.32 26.78 -6.41
CA PRO A 40 -1.82 26.35 -7.73
C PRO A 40 -0.79 25.60 -8.60
N ASN A 41 0.50 25.90 -8.41
CA ASN A 41 1.59 25.26 -9.16
C ASN A 41 2.33 24.20 -8.32
N HIS A 42 1.67 23.69 -7.27
CA HIS A 42 2.16 22.57 -6.46
C HIS A 42 1.25 21.38 -6.67
N TYR A 43 1.72 20.41 -7.46
CA TYR A 43 0.97 19.20 -7.74
C TYR A 43 1.24 18.16 -6.64
N ASP A 44 0.25 17.95 -5.78
CA ASP A 44 0.32 16.96 -4.71
C ASP A 44 0.12 15.53 -5.28
N GLY A 45 0.96 14.58 -4.86
CA GLY A 45 0.79 13.18 -5.24
C GLY A 45 2.04 12.33 -5.04
N ILE A 46 1.87 11.01 -5.15
CA ILE A 46 2.96 10.02 -5.18
C ILE A 46 2.78 9.18 -6.44
N ILE A 47 3.79 9.20 -7.31
CA ILE A 47 3.84 8.34 -8.49
C ILE A 47 4.72 7.13 -8.14
N PRO A 48 4.19 5.90 -8.08
CA PRO A 48 5.03 4.71 -7.90
C PRO A 48 5.91 4.50 -9.14
N PRO A 49 6.97 3.67 -9.04
CA PRO A 49 7.82 3.38 -10.18
C PRO A 49 7.00 2.86 -11.38
N ARG A 50 7.36 3.30 -12.58
CA ARG A 50 6.72 2.90 -13.84
C ARG A 50 7.48 1.73 -14.47
N ILE A 51 6.74 0.71 -14.92
CA ILE A 51 7.31 -0.48 -15.56
C ILE A 51 6.39 -1.00 -16.67
N THR A 52 6.90 -1.80 -17.60
CA THR A 52 6.10 -2.54 -18.59
C THR A 52 5.91 -3.99 -18.13
N GLY A 53 4.85 -4.65 -18.59
CA GLY A 53 4.55 -6.04 -18.21
C GLY A 53 5.69 -7.01 -18.54
N ASP A 54 6.43 -6.79 -19.63
CA ASP A 54 7.54 -7.64 -20.07
C ASP A 54 8.78 -7.50 -19.17
N HIS A 55 9.04 -6.30 -18.66
CA HIS A 55 10.11 -6.06 -17.69
C HIS A 55 9.74 -6.58 -16.32
N LEU A 56 8.46 -6.49 -15.96
CA LEU A 56 7.97 -7.01 -14.69
C LEU A 56 7.96 -8.55 -14.68
N SER A 57 7.61 -9.20 -15.80
CA SER A 57 7.60 -10.66 -15.92
C SER A 57 8.98 -11.31 -15.82
N LYS A 58 10.05 -10.54 -16.05
CA LYS A 58 11.46 -11.00 -15.89
C LYS A 58 11.91 -10.98 -14.43
N LYS A 59 11.11 -10.46 -13.50
CA LYS A 59 11.42 -10.37 -12.07
C LYS A 59 10.55 -11.34 -11.28
N ILE A 60 11.16 -12.01 -10.28
CA ILE A 60 10.44 -12.87 -9.35
C ILE A 60 10.32 -12.14 -8.02
N TYR A 61 9.08 -11.83 -7.63
CA TYR A 61 8.77 -11.23 -6.33
C TYR A 61 8.40 -12.34 -5.35
N SER A 62 9.06 -12.38 -4.20
CA SER A 62 8.74 -13.33 -3.12
C SER A 62 7.79 -12.69 -2.10
N VAL A 63 7.26 -13.49 -1.18
CA VAL A 63 6.34 -13.06 -0.09
C VAL A 63 6.86 -11.83 0.67
N SER A 64 8.17 -11.70 0.87
CA SER A 64 8.81 -10.53 1.51
C SER A 64 8.59 -9.20 0.77
N LYS A 65 8.09 -9.23 -0.46
CA LYS A 65 7.81 -8.06 -1.31
C LYS A 65 6.31 -7.77 -1.44
N LYS A 66 5.47 -8.40 -0.62
CA LYS A 66 4.04 -8.07 -0.53
C LYS A 66 3.84 -6.58 -0.34
N GLY A 67 2.88 -6.00 -1.06
CA GLY A 67 2.56 -4.58 -0.99
C GLY A 67 3.47 -3.70 -1.85
N ALA A 68 4.43 -4.27 -2.59
CA ALA A 68 5.13 -3.54 -3.64
C ALA A 68 4.12 -2.97 -4.66
N LEU A 69 4.32 -1.73 -5.07
CA LEU A 69 3.45 -1.00 -5.98
C LEU A 69 4.20 -0.58 -7.25
N PHE A 70 3.56 -0.76 -8.39
CA PHE A 70 4.04 -0.24 -9.67
C PHE A 70 2.89 0.34 -10.47
N PHE A 71 3.19 1.37 -11.26
CA PHE A 71 2.36 1.70 -12.41
C PHE A 71 2.84 0.89 -13.61
N VAL A 72 2.00 -0.01 -14.11
CA VAL A 72 2.29 -0.82 -15.29
C VAL A 72 1.76 -0.10 -16.52
N ALA A 73 2.67 0.26 -17.43
CA ALA A 73 2.37 1.12 -18.57
C ALA A 73 1.71 0.38 -19.74
N VAL A 74 2.10 -0.88 -19.94
CA VAL A 74 1.64 -1.72 -21.05
C VAL A 74 1.59 -3.17 -20.53
N PRO A 75 0.49 -3.91 -20.73
CA PRO A 75 0.42 -5.32 -20.38
C PRO A 75 1.36 -6.16 -21.27
N TYR A 76 1.68 -7.37 -20.82
CA TYR A 76 2.46 -8.35 -21.58
C TYR A 76 1.79 -9.72 -21.48
N ILE A 77 2.43 -10.78 -22.00
CA ILE A 77 1.97 -12.16 -21.92
C ILE A 77 1.43 -12.47 -20.51
N LEU A 78 0.14 -12.80 -20.46
CA LEU A 78 -0.60 -13.05 -19.21
C LEU A 78 -0.26 -14.42 -18.66
N ALA A 79 0.88 -14.53 -17.97
CA ALA A 79 1.34 -15.77 -17.35
C ALA A 79 2.08 -15.50 -16.04
N GLY A 80 2.18 -16.52 -15.18
CA GLY A 80 2.89 -16.42 -13.91
C GLY A 80 2.39 -15.25 -13.06
N GLN A 81 3.33 -14.52 -12.43
CA GLN A 81 2.99 -13.43 -11.50
C GLN A 81 2.27 -12.25 -12.19
N VAL A 82 2.40 -12.06 -13.50
CA VAL A 82 1.83 -10.92 -14.23
C VAL A 82 0.49 -11.23 -14.92
N ILE A 83 -0.09 -12.40 -14.67
CA ILE A 83 -1.30 -12.88 -15.37
C ILE A 83 -2.52 -11.94 -15.28
N ASN A 84 -2.62 -11.14 -14.21
CA ASN A 84 -3.74 -10.21 -14.01
C ASN A 84 -3.47 -8.79 -14.55
N ILE A 85 -2.32 -8.54 -15.19
CA ILE A 85 -1.97 -7.26 -15.80
C ILE A 85 -2.57 -7.19 -17.21
N THR A 86 -3.88 -7.00 -17.29
CA THR A 86 -4.63 -6.98 -18.56
C THR A 86 -4.66 -5.60 -19.24
N GLU A 87 -4.35 -4.54 -18.49
CA GLU A 87 -4.44 -3.15 -18.97
C GLU A 87 -3.46 -2.25 -18.20
N PRO A 88 -3.16 -1.03 -18.71
CA PRO A 88 -2.36 -0.07 -17.96
C PRO A 88 -3.03 0.33 -16.64
N GLY A 89 -2.24 0.46 -15.57
CA GLY A 89 -2.77 0.82 -14.26
C GLY A 89 -1.79 0.62 -13.10
N ILE A 90 -2.25 0.92 -11.89
CA ILE A 90 -1.50 0.63 -10.67
C ILE A 90 -1.77 -0.82 -10.27
N TYR A 91 -0.71 -1.55 -9.95
CA TYR A 91 -0.75 -2.93 -9.49
C TYR A 91 0.01 -3.06 -8.18
N TYR A 92 -0.48 -3.92 -7.29
CA TYR A 92 0.22 -4.32 -6.07
C TYR A 92 0.53 -5.82 -6.07
N PHE A 93 1.64 -6.19 -5.43
CA PHE A 93 1.99 -7.60 -5.27
C PHE A 93 1.29 -8.19 -4.04
N ASP A 94 0.47 -9.22 -4.23
CA ASP A 94 -0.36 -9.83 -3.17
C ASP A 94 0.27 -11.02 -2.45
N GLU A 95 1.55 -11.29 -2.70
CA GLU A 95 2.37 -12.48 -2.34
C GLU A 95 2.55 -13.49 -3.49
N ASN A 96 1.58 -13.56 -4.42
CA ASN A 96 1.60 -14.55 -5.49
C ASN A 96 1.56 -13.89 -6.86
N LEU A 97 0.62 -12.97 -7.07
CA LEU A 97 0.30 -12.33 -8.34
C LEU A 97 0.29 -10.80 -8.20
N TRP A 98 0.46 -10.11 -9.32
CA TRP A 98 0.23 -8.69 -9.44
C TRP A 98 -1.27 -8.43 -9.59
N GLN A 99 -1.90 -7.88 -8.57
CA GLN A 99 -3.32 -7.56 -8.60
C GLN A 99 -3.56 -6.12 -9.02
N PRO A 100 -4.57 -5.83 -9.87
CA PRO A 100 -4.92 -4.47 -10.20
C PRO A 100 -5.41 -3.76 -8.94
N ALA A 101 -4.93 -2.54 -8.71
CA ALA A 101 -5.48 -1.64 -7.70
C ALA A 101 -6.77 -0.97 -8.25
N LYS A 102 -7.69 -1.78 -8.77
CA LYS A 102 -8.98 -1.37 -9.34
C LYS A 102 -10.08 -2.17 -8.65
N GLY A 103 -10.98 -1.48 -7.94
CA GLY A 103 -12.15 -2.15 -7.35
C GLY A 103 -12.90 -1.27 -6.34
N TYR A 104 -14.22 -1.52 -6.23
CA TYR A 104 -15.17 -0.94 -5.26
C TYR A 104 -14.94 -1.39 -3.82
N ARG A 105 -13.71 -1.69 -3.48
CA ARG A 105 -13.28 -1.84 -2.12
C ARG A 105 -12.42 -0.62 -1.90
N SER A 106 -12.77 0.16 -0.90
CA SER A 106 -11.81 0.99 -0.19
C SER A 106 -10.44 0.30 -0.22
N PHE A 107 -9.35 1.06 -0.29
CA PHE A 107 -8.05 0.56 0.17
C PHE A 107 -8.16 0.26 1.68
N ASP A 108 -9.02 -0.68 2.05
CA ASP A 108 -9.30 -1.14 3.39
C ASP A 108 -8.23 -2.18 3.66
N PHE A 109 -7.23 -1.74 4.38
CA PHE A 109 -6.25 -2.56 5.09
C PHE A 109 -6.90 -3.48 6.14
N ALA A 110 -8.23 -3.43 6.30
CA ALA A 110 -9.00 -4.34 7.13
C ALA A 110 -9.84 -5.29 6.24
N THR A 111 -9.54 -6.58 6.30
CA THR A 111 -10.50 -7.63 5.91
C THR A 111 -11.70 -7.54 6.84
N GLY A 112 -12.70 -6.75 6.46
CA GLY A 112 -14.01 -6.80 7.10
C GLY A 112 -14.65 -8.16 6.81
N ILE A 113 -14.93 -8.93 7.86
CA ILE A 113 -15.75 -10.14 7.73
C ILE A 113 -17.16 -9.68 7.32
N ILE A 114 -17.61 -10.09 6.14
CA ILE A 114 -19.01 -9.93 5.74
C ILE A 114 -19.78 -11.07 6.42
N LEU A 115 -20.55 -10.75 7.45
CA LEU A 115 -21.44 -11.73 8.10
C LEU A 115 -22.50 -12.19 7.09
N THR A 116 -22.83 -13.48 7.07
CA THR A 116 -23.90 -14.02 6.21
C THR A 116 -25.24 -13.30 6.51
N PRO A 117 -26.00 -12.86 5.49
CA PRO A 117 -27.29 -12.21 5.72
C PRO A 117 -28.30 -13.17 6.38
N PRO A 118 -29.17 -12.70 7.27
CA PRO A 118 -30.28 -13.51 7.79
C PRO A 118 -31.20 -13.98 6.66
N ALA A 119 -31.61 -15.26 6.67
CA ALA A 119 -32.34 -15.90 5.58
C ALA A 119 -33.80 -15.43 5.36
N VAL A 120 -34.29 -14.48 6.15
CA VAL A 120 -35.73 -14.21 6.30
C VAL A 120 -36.24 -13.07 5.41
N LYS A 121 -35.37 -12.17 4.91
CA LYS A 121 -35.74 -10.99 4.10
C LYS A 121 -34.61 -10.57 3.15
N THR A 122 -34.89 -9.61 2.25
CA THR A 122 -33.87 -8.89 1.49
C THR A 122 -33.19 -7.87 2.41
N PHE A 123 -31.87 -8.03 2.58
CA PHE A 123 -31.05 -7.12 3.35
C PHE A 123 -29.98 -6.49 2.47
N VAL A 124 -29.74 -5.20 2.67
CA VAL A 124 -28.59 -4.50 2.07
C VAL A 124 -27.56 -4.27 3.15
N LEU A 125 -26.32 -4.59 2.83
CA LEU A 125 -25.18 -4.28 3.68
C LEU A 125 -24.98 -2.76 3.68
N LYS A 126 -25.17 -2.11 4.82
CA LYS A 126 -24.89 -0.68 4.98
C LYS A 126 -23.70 -0.51 5.91
N SER A 127 -22.74 0.31 5.49
CA SER A 127 -21.71 0.83 6.39
C SER A 127 -22.20 2.17 6.91
N VAL A 128 -22.64 2.21 8.16
CA VAL A 128 -23.07 3.45 8.83
C VAL A 128 -21.93 4.04 9.66
N THR A 129 -20.97 3.21 10.08
CA THR A 129 -19.85 3.59 10.97
C THR A 129 -18.56 2.80 10.72
N GLY A 130 -18.41 2.15 9.55
CA GLY A 130 -17.30 1.22 9.31
C GLY A 130 -17.48 -0.16 9.93
N VAL A 131 -18.56 -0.39 10.70
CA VAL A 131 -18.99 -1.72 11.13
C VAL A 131 -20.06 -2.24 10.17
N PRO A 132 -19.82 -3.35 9.45
CA PRO A 132 -20.82 -3.92 8.54
C PRO A 132 -22.05 -4.39 9.33
N SER A 133 -23.24 -3.89 8.96
CA SER A 133 -24.51 -4.37 9.52
C SER A 133 -25.58 -4.52 8.43
N TRP A 134 -26.48 -5.49 8.64
CA TRP A 134 -27.59 -5.76 7.73
C TRP A 134 -28.77 -4.84 8.05
N SER A 135 -29.28 -4.13 7.04
CA SER A 135 -30.51 -3.34 7.16
C SER A 135 -31.60 -3.91 6.27
N SER A 136 -32.82 -4.02 6.81
CA SER A 136 -33.96 -4.51 6.02
C SER A 136 -34.32 -3.50 4.93
N GLN A 137 -34.49 -3.97 3.71
CA GLN A 137 -34.97 -3.13 2.62
C GLN A 137 -36.51 -3.16 2.60
N SER A 138 -37.13 -2.00 2.81
CA SER A 138 -38.54 -1.78 2.49
C SER A 138 -38.67 -1.73 0.96
N ILE A 139 -39.61 -2.49 0.39
CA ILE A 139 -40.06 -2.31 -1.01
C ILE A 139 -41.04 -1.15 -1.03
#